data_AF-R5P810-F1
#
_entry.id   AF-R5P810-F1
#
_cell.length_a   1.000
_cell.length_b   1.000
_cell.length_c   1.000
_cell.angle_alpha   90.00
_cell.angle_beta   90.00
_cell.angle_gamma   90.00
#
_symmetry.space_group_name_H-M   'P 1'
#
loop_
_entity.id
_entity.type
_entity.pdbx_description
1 polymer ?
#
loop_
_entity_poly.entity_id
_entity_poly.type
_entity_poly.pdbx_seq_one_letter_code
_entity_poly.pdbx_strand_id
1 'polypeptide(L)'
;MKGKRRKTVLQDLASGDVNILVGTHAVIEDAVVFSHLGLAVIDEQHRFGVAQRARLWAKSINPPHILVMTATPIPRTLAMTIYGDLDVSVIDQLPPGRKPIQTLHKFDNQTTSLYQGIRQQINQGRQVYIVFPLITESEKSDLKNLEDGYLTLCEVFPEYRLSKVHGKMKSAEKEEEMQKFVSGQTQILVATTVIEVGVNVPNASVMVILDAQRFGLSQLHQLRGRVGRGAKQSYCILVTPYQLSKETRTRIDIMCSTNDGFAIAEADLKLRGPGDLEGTQQSGVAFDLKIADIARDGILVQMARNEAQNIIDNDPNCDKVENSLLWNRLKEIRKTNVNWAPIS
;
A
#
# COMPACT_ATOMS: atom_id res chain seq x y z
N MET A 1 -23.14 4.23 5.97
CA MET A 1 -24.61 4.33 5.84
C MET A 1 -25.24 4.69 7.18
N LYS A 2 -26.25 5.57 7.23
CA LYS A 2 -26.99 5.91 8.47
C LYS A 2 -28.47 5.50 8.35
N GLY A 3 -29.10 5.16 9.48
CA GLY A 3 -30.56 5.00 9.61
C GLY A 3 -31.14 3.68 9.06
N LYS A 4 -32.39 3.76 8.56
CA LYS A 4 -33.26 2.63 8.18
C LYS A 4 -32.60 1.66 7.18
N ARG A 5 -31.86 2.19 6.19
CA ARG A 5 -31.17 1.40 5.17
C ARG A 5 -30.07 0.49 5.74
N ARG A 6 -29.34 0.95 6.76
CA ARG A 6 -28.34 0.09 7.45
C ARG A 6 -29.04 -1.04 8.21
N LYS A 7 -30.18 -0.76 8.85
CA LYS A 7 -30.94 -1.75 9.59
C LYS A 7 -31.47 -2.86 8.68
N THR A 8 -32.01 -2.50 7.51
CA THR A 8 -32.46 -3.47 6.50
C THR A 8 -31.30 -4.35 6.03
N VAL A 9 -30.16 -3.76 5.63
CA VAL A 9 -28.98 -4.54 5.21
C VAL A 9 -28.49 -5.50 6.29
N LEU A 10 -28.50 -5.09 7.57
CA LEU A 10 -28.12 -5.98 8.68
C LEU A 10 -29.10 -7.13 8.89
N GLN A 11 -30.40 -6.90 8.68
CA GLN A 11 -31.41 -7.96 8.74
C GLN A 11 -31.23 -8.94 7.57
N ASP A 12 -31.06 -8.41 6.35
CA ASP A 12 -30.88 -9.19 5.13
C ASP A 12 -29.57 -10.00 5.16
N LEU A 13 -28.52 -9.50 5.82
CA LEU A 13 -27.27 -10.23 6.07
C LEU A 13 -27.46 -11.40 7.04
N ALA A 14 -28.28 -11.22 8.07
CA ALA A 14 -28.56 -12.24 9.06
C ALA A 14 -29.53 -13.32 8.53
N SER A 15 -30.47 -12.96 7.64
CA SER A 15 -31.34 -13.92 6.95
C SER A 15 -30.62 -14.66 5.81
N GLY A 16 -29.59 -14.05 5.22
CA GLY A 16 -28.86 -14.60 4.06
C GLY A 16 -29.36 -14.11 2.70
N ASP A 17 -30.23 -13.10 2.68
CA ASP A 17 -30.72 -12.46 1.45
C ASP A 17 -29.62 -11.61 0.76
N VAL A 18 -28.55 -11.25 1.49
CA VAL A 18 -27.35 -10.59 0.93
C VAL A 18 -26.27 -11.62 0.66
N ASN A 19 -25.90 -11.81 -0.61
CA ASN A 19 -24.82 -12.71 -1.00
C ASN A 19 -23.43 -12.06 -1.05
N ILE A 20 -23.36 -10.75 -1.34
CA ILE A 20 -22.10 -10.00 -1.43
C ILE A 20 -22.25 -8.68 -0.69
N LEU A 21 -21.35 -8.43 0.26
CA LEU A 21 -21.26 -7.18 1.01
C LEU A 21 -19.92 -6.51 0.75
N VAL A 22 -19.96 -5.27 0.27
CA VAL A 22 -18.77 -4.40 0.15
C VAL A 22 -18.86 -3.31 1.19
N GLY A 23 -17.84 -3.18 2.01
CA GLY A 23 -17.78 -2.18 3.07
C GLY A 23 -16.37 -1.93 3.57
N THR A 24 -16.24 -0.94 4.44
CA THR A 24 -14.98 -0.62 5.11
C THR A 24 -14.79 -1.52 6.34
N HIS A 25 -13.83 -1.19 7.22
CA HIS A 25 -13.62 -1.85 8.52
C HIS A 25 -14.90 -1.99 9.38
N ALA A 26 -15.94 -1.19 9.11
CA ALA A 26 -17.26 -1.31 9.74
C ALA A 26 -17.91 -2.69 9.57
N VAL A 27 -17.49 -3.48 8.57
CA VAL A 27 -17.99 -4.85 8.34
C VAL A 27 -17.58 -5.81 9.47
N ILE A 28 -16.50 -5.52 10.20
CA ILE A 28 -16.00 -6.37 11.28
C ILE A 28 -16.71 -6.08 12.62
N GLU A 29 -17.42 -4.95 12.74
CA GLU A 29 -18.13 -4.55 13.95
C GLU A 29 -19.08 -5.64 14.45
N ASP A 30 -19.25 -5.77 15.77
CA ASP A 30 -19.99 -6.89 16.37
C ASP A 30 -21.46 -6.93 15.94
N ALA A 31 -22.04 -5.76 15.61
CA ALA A 31 -23.40 -5.64 15.10
C ALA A 31 -23.62 -6.26 13.70
N VAL A 32 -22.56 -6.57 12.95
CA VAL A 32 -22.65 -7.21 11.64
C VAL A 32 -22.61 -8.72 11.83
N VAL A 33 -23.75 -9.37 11.60
CA VAL A 33 -23.91 -10.82 11.72
C VAL A 33 -24.24 -11.38 10.35
N PHE A 34 -23.46 -12.37 9.92
CA PHE A 34 -23.68 -13.08 8.67
C PHE A 34 -24.47 -14.36 8.96
N SER A 35 -25.41 -14.70 8.09
CA SER A 35 -26.04 -16.02 8.10
C SER A 35 -24.97 -17.11 7.90
N HIS A 36 -24.20 -17.00 6.81
CA HIS A 36 -23.09 -17.91 6.49
C HIS A 36 -21.99 -17.14 5.74
N LEU A 37 -20.86 -16.87 6.39
CA LEU A 37 -19.71 -16.22 5.75
C LEU A 37 -18.74 -17.27 5.22
N GLY A 38 -18.66 -17.42 3.89
CA GLY A 38 -17.77 -18.40 3.24
C GLY A 38 -16.42 -17.83 2.79
N LEU A 39 -16.37 -16.56 2.40
CA LEU A 39 -15.17 -15.89 1.87
C LEU A 39 -15.13 -14.43 2.33
N ALA A 40 -13.95 -13.98 2.77
CA ALA A 40 -13.65 -12.59 3.04
C ALA A 40 -12.47 -12.14 2.17
N VAL A 41 -12.67 -11.07 1.39
CA VAL A 41 -11.63 -10.44 0.57
C VAL A 41 -11.24 -9.10 1.21
N ILE A 42 -9.97 -8.92 1.50
CA ILE A 42 -9.40 -7.70 2.09
C ILE A 42 -8.49 -7.06 1.05
N ASP A 43 -8.75 -5.80 0.71
CA ASP A 43 -7.95 -5.01 -0.24
C ASP A 43 -7.19 -3.90 0.51
N GLU A 44 -5.93 -3.66 0.12
CA GLU A 44 -4.99 -2.69 0.73
C GLU A 44 -4.82 -2.84 2.25
N GLN A 45 -4.17 -3.95 2.63
CA GLN A 45 -4.07 -4.49 4.00
C GLN A 45 -3.45 -3.59 5.08
N HIS A 46 -2.81 -2.45 4.77
CA HIS A 46 -2.00 -1.72 5.77
C HIS A 46 -2.77 -1.22 7.02
N ARG A 47 -4.09 -1.40 7.09
CA ARG A 47 -4.94 -1.12 8.27
C ARG A 47 -5.69 -2.34 8.84
N PHE A 48 -5.47 -3.56 8.33
CA PHE A 48 -6.10 -4.81 8.76
C PHE A 48 -5.04 -5.79 9.25
N GLY A 49 -4.74 -5.71 10.56
CA GLY A 49 -3.82 -6.60 11.24
C GLY A 49 -4.39 -8.00 11.55
N VAL A 50 -3.66 -8.75 12.36
CA VAL A 50 -4.01 -10.13 12.77
C VAL A 50 -5.33 -10.16 13.54
N ALA A 51 -5.57 -9.19 14.43
CA ALA A 51 -6.76 -9.12 15.26
C ALA A 51 -8.05 -8.97 14.43
N GLN A 52 -8.02 -8.15 13.37
CA GLN A 52 -9.15 -7.97 12.48
C GLN A 52 -9.47 -9.24 11.69
N ARG A 53 -8.45 -10.01 11.27
CA ARG A 53 -8.62 -11.32 10.63
C ARG A 53 -9.24 -12.35 11.58
N ALA A 54 -8.76 -12.42 12.82
CA ALA A 54 -9.31 -13.31 13.84
C ALA A 54 -10.79 -13.01 14.11
N ARG A 55 -11.18 -11.72 14.13
CA ARG A 55 -12.59 -11.32 14.26
C ARG A 55 -13.44 -11.79 13.08
N LEU A 56 -12.92 -11.74 11.84
CA LEU A 56 -13.62 -12.28 10.67
C LEU A 56 -13.78 -13.80 10.74
N TRP A 57 -12.78 -14.52 11.23
CA TRP A 57 -12.91 -15.96 11.48
C TRP A 57 -14.01 -16.29 12.49
N ALA A 58 -14.14 -15.48 13.54
CA ALA A 58 -15.17 -15.64 14.55
C ALA A 58 -16.59 -15.24 14.09
N LYS A 59 -16.76 -14.65 12.90
CA LYS A 59 -18.09 -14.27 12.37
C LYS A 59 -18.92 -15.46 11.85
N SER A 60 -18.33 -16.65 11.75
CA SER A 60 -19.00 -17.86 11.28
C SER A 60 -18.55 -19.06 12.10
N ILE A 61 -19.43 -20.05 12.27
CA ILE A 61 -19.11 -21.31 12.98
C ILE A 61 -17.96 -22.03 12.26
N ASN A 62 -18.03 -22.08 10.92
CA ASN A 62 -16.94 -22.54 10.07
C ASN A 62 -16.14 -21.31 9.64
N PRO A 63 -14.82 -21.25 9.92
CA PRO A 63 -14.00 -20.11 9.51
C PRO A 63 -14.06 -19.88 8.00
N PRO A 64 -14.35 -18.66 7.52
CA PRO A 64 -14.31 -18.33 6.10
C PRO A 64 -12.90 -18.45 5.52
N HIS A 65 -12.84 -18.68 4.21
CA HIS A 65 -11.64 -18.44 3.44
C HIS A 65 -11.27 -16.95 3.49
N ILE A 66 -9.99 -16.64 3.66
CA ILE A 66 -9.49 -15.26 3.67
C ILE A 66 -8.56 -15.07 2.46
N LEU A 67 -8.90 -14.10 1.62
CA LEU A 67 -8.03 -13.61 0.56
C LEU A 67 -7.59 -12.19 0.90
N VAL A 68 -6.27 -11.98 0.97
CA VAL A 68 -5.70 -10.65 1.22
C VAL A 68 -4.97 -10.19 -0.03
N MET A 69 -5.28 -8.97 -0.48
CA MET A 69 -4.70 -8.34 -1.66
C MET A 69 -4.01 -7.05 -1.25
N THR A 70 -2.88 -6.77 -1.90
CA THR A 70 -2.11 -5.55 -1.66
C THR A 70 -1.42 -5.11 -2.95
N ALA A 71 -1.45 -3.81 -3.24
CA ALA A 71 -0.69 -3.25 -4.35
C ALA A 71 0.76 -2.96 -3.95
N THR A 72 1.04 -2.84 -2.65
CA THR A 72 2.40 -2.74 -2.15
C THR A 72 3.02 -4.13 -2.11
N PRO A 73 4.09 -4.36 -2.87
CA PRO A 73 4.86 -5.59 -2.79
C PRO A 73 5.35 -5.74 -1.36
N ILE A 74 4.99 -6.85 -0.70
CA ILE A 74 5.56 -7.21 0.59
C ILE A 74 6.81 -8.05 0.27
N PRO A 75 7.97 -7.76 0.89
CA PRO A 75 9.14 -8.61 0.71
C PRO A 75 8.75 -10.06 1.02
N ARG A 76 9.09 -11.01 0.14
CA ARG A 76 8.69 -12.41 0.31
C ARG A 76 9.14 -12.96 1.66
N THR A 77 10.33 -12.56 2.11
CA THR A 77 10.89 -12.90 3.43
C THR A 77 10.03 -12.40 4.59
N LEU A 78 9.56 -11.16 4.50
CA LEU A 78 8.64 -10.57 5.49
C LEU A 78 7.29 -11.27 5.44
N ALA A 79 6.77 -11.54 4.23
CA ALA A 79 5.52 -12.24 4.03
C ALA A 79 5.52 -13.60 4.71
N MET A 80 6.59 -14.37 4.56
CA MET A 80 6.71 -15.69 5.17
C MET A 80 6.90 -15.68 6.68
N THR A 81 7.38 -14.57 7.25
CA THR A 81 7.70 -14.49 8.68
C THR A 81 6.53 -13.94 9.49
N ILE A 82 5.94 -12.84 9.01
CA ILE A 82 4.80 -12.18 9.67
C ILE A 82 3.47 -12.86 9.32
N TYR A 83 3.39 -13.39 8.09
CA TYR A 83 2.19 -14.03 7.56
C TYR A 83 2.46 -15.49 7.20
N GLY A 84 3.28 -16.17 8.00
CA GLY A 84 3.65 -17.57 7.79
C GLY A 84 2.47 -18.55 7.74
N ASP A 85 1.29 -18.11 8.18
CA ASP A 85 -0.01 -18.78 8.09
C ASP A 85 -0.72 -18.60 6.73
N LEU A 86 -0.20 -17.78 5.84
CA LEU A 86 -0.79 -17.48 4.53
C LEU A 86 0.01 -18.11 3.38
N ASP A 87 -0.73 -18.64 2.42
CA ASP A 87 -0.23 -18.96 1.09
C ASP A 87 -0.11 -17.68 0.27
N VAL A 88 1.08 -17.47 -0.31
CA VAL A 88 1.40 -16.25 -1.05
C VAL A 88 1.39 -16.54 -2.53
N SER A 89 0.45 -15.94 -3.25
CA SER A 89 0.45 -15.90 -4.72
C SER A 89 0.96 -14.55 -5.20
N VAL A 90 1.80 -14.56 -6.24
CA VAL A 90 2.42 -13.36 -6.80
C VAL A 90 1.99 -13.17 -8.24
N ILE A 91 1.53 -11.95 -8.55
CA ILE A 91 1.25 -11.51 -9.91
C ILE A 91 2.33 -10.50 -10.29
N ASP A 92 3.35 -10.95 -11.01
CA ASP A 92 4.52 -10.16 -11.42
C ASP A 92 4.46 -9.66 -12.87
N GLN A 93 3.50 -10.18 -13.66
CA GLN A 93 3.33 -9.79 -15.06
C GLN A 93 2.37 -8.61 -15.21
N LEU A 94 2.74 -7.69 -16.10
CA LEU A 94 1.86 -6.60 -16.53
C LEU A 94 0.75 -7.15 -17.45
N PRO A 95 -0.48 -6.62 -17.33
CA PRO A 95 -1.52 -6.88 -18.32
C PRO A 95 -1.06 -6.55 -19.76
N PRO A 96 -1.53 -7.28 -20.78
CA PRO A 96 -1.15 -7.04 -22.17
C PRO A 96 -1.34 -5.57 -22.57
N GLY A 97 -0.34 -5.01 -23.27
CA GLY A 97 -0.38 -3.63 -23.77
C GLY A 97 0.09 -2.55 -22.78
N ARG A 98 0.38 -2.89 -21.51
CA ARG A 98 1.05 -1.95 -20.60
C ARG A 98 2.54 -1.86 -20.88
N LYS A 99 3.06 -0.63 -20.88
CA LYS A 99 4.49 -0.35 -21.01
C LYS A 99 5.10 -0.06 -19.62
N PRO A 100 6.33 -0.52 -19.34
CA PRO A 100 7.04 -0.14 -18.13
C PRO A 100 7.14 1.38 -18.00
N ILE A 101 7.03 1.88 -16.78
CA ILE A 101 7.12 3.31 -16.50
C ILE A 101 8.60 3.72 -16.56
N GLN A 102 8.90 4.78 -17.30
CA GLN A 102 10.23 5.36 -17.31
C GLN A 102 10.37 6.30 -16.11
N THR A 103 11.19 5.89 -15.13
CA THR A 103 11.45 6.70 -13.95
C THR A 103 12.72 7.53 -14.18
N LEU A 104 12.63 8.84 -14.00
CA LEU A 104 13.72 9.79 -14.21
C LEU A 104 13.95 10.60 -12.94
N HIS A 105 15.22 10.81 -12.60
CA HIS A 105 15.63 11.72 -11.54
C HIS A 105 16.03 13.07 -12.12
N LYS A 106 15.53 14.16 -11.53
CA LYS A 106 15.84 15.54 -11.88
C LYS A 106 16.16 16.33 -10.63
N PHE A 107 17.06 17.29 -10.78
CA PHE A 107 17.32 18.27 -9.73
C PHE A 107 16.36 19.45 -9.85
N ASP A 108 16.02 20.07 -8.73
CA ASP A 108 15.19 21.27 -8.63
C ASP A 108 15.72 22.47 -9.44
N ASN A 109 17.03 22.55 -9.65
CA ASN A 109 17.65 23.55 -10.53
C ASN A 109 17.38 23.31 -12.04
N GLN A 110 16.79 22.18 -12.43
CA GLN A 110 16.46 21.82 -13.82
C GLN A 110 14.97 22.02 -14.18
N THR A 111 14.25 22.84 -13.41
CA THR A 111 12.81 23.11 -13.55
C THR A 111 12.39 23.55 -14.95
N THR A 112 13.21 24.33 -15.67
CA THR A 112 12.89 24.73 -17.06
C THR A 112 12.71 23.54 -17.98
N SER A 113 13.62 22.56 -17.91
CA SER A 113 13.56 21.34 -18.72
C SER A 113 12.37 20.45 -18.34
N LEU A 114 12.06 20.39 -17.03
CA LEU A 114 10.91 19.67 -16.50
C LEU A 114 9.61 20.26 -17.05
N TYR A 115 9.44 21.57 -16.96
CA TYR A 115 8.22 22.25 -17.42
C TYR A 115 8.05 22.14 -18.93
N GLN A 116 9.12 22.26 -19.72
CA GLN A 116 9.06 21.99 -21.17
C GLN A 116 8.62 20.56 -21.47
N GLY A 117 9.15 19.57 -20.74
CA GLY A 117 8.73 18.17 -20.85
C GLY A 117 7.25 17.98 -20.53
N ILE A 118 6.76 18.62 -19.46
CA ILE A 118 5.33 18.61 -19.09
C ILE A 118 4.47 19.19 -20.22
N ARG A 119 4.83 20.35 -20.79
CA ARG A 119 4.11 20.95 -21.93
C ARG A 119 4.03 20.01 -23.12
N GLN A 120 5.14 19.38 -23.48
CA GLN A 120 5.19 18.45 -24.60
C GLN A 120 4.23 17.27 -24.40
N GLN A 121 4.12 16.76 -23.18
CA GLN A 121 3.22 15.66 -22.84
C GLN A 121 1.77 16.11 -22.89
N ILE A 122 1.43 17.28 -22.34
CA ILE A 122 0.06 17.82 -22.38
C ILE A 122 -0.39 18.10 -23.81
N ASN A 123 0.50 18.63 -24.66
CA ASN A 123 0.22 18.86 -26.09
C ASN A 123 -0.04 17.56 -26.88
N GLN A 124 0.37 16.40 -26.37
CA GLN A 124 0.00 15.08 -26.90
C GLN A 124 -1.35 14.58 -26.36
N GLY A 125 -2.14 15.45 -25.73
CA GLY A 125 -3.43 15.15 -25.12
C GLY A 125 -3.31 14.31 -23.85
N ARG A 126 -2.20 14.39 -23.12
CA ARG A 126 -1.97 13.64 -21.88
C ARG A 126 -2.23 14.52 -20.66
N GLN A 127 -2.41 13.88 -19.51
CA GLN A 127 -2.59 14.56 -18.23
C GLN A 127 -1.45 14.25 -17.27
N VAL A 128 -1.23 15.17 -16.32
CA VAL A 128 -0.05 15.17 -15.44
C VAL A 128 -0.47 15.28 -13.97
N TYR A 129 0.09 14.41 -13.14
CA TYR A 129 0.05 14.54 -11.70
C TYR A 129 1.29 15.29 -11.20
N ILE A 130 1.12 16.26 -10.31
CA ILE A 130 2.21 16.92 -9.59
C ILE A 130 1.96 16.76 -8.09
N VAL A 131 2.86 16.07 -7.41
CA VAL A 131 2.70 15.68 -6.00
C VAL A 131 3.66 16.45 -5.12
N PHE A 132 3.12 17.10 -4.10
CA PHE A 132 3.86 17.76 -3.05
C PHE A 132 3.92 16.87 -1.79
N PRO A 133 5.05 16.82 -1.08
CA PRO A 133 5.13 16.11 0.19
C PRO A 133 4.30 16.81 1.26
N LEU A 134 3.80 16.03 2.22
CA LEU A 134 3.37 16.54 3.53
C LEU A 134 4.55 16.48 4.49
N ILE A 135 4.77 17.52 5.28
CA ILE A 135 5.72 17.58 6.39
C ILE A 135 4.93 17.37 7.68
N THR A 136 5.13 16.19 8.28
CA THR A 136 4.48 15.74 9.52
C THR A 136 4.59 16.70 10.71
N GLU A 137 5.60 17.60 10.71
CA GLU A 137 5.84 18.55 11.81
C GLU A 137 4.93 19.79 11.78
N SER A 138 4.31 20.15 10.64
CA SER A 138 3.43 21.33 10.58
C SER A 138 2.46 21.34 9.39
N GLU A 139 1.28 20.74 9.57
CA GLU A 139 0.21 20.71 8.56
C GLU A 139 -0.25 22.09 8.05
N LYS A 140 0.03 23.18 8.78
CA LYS A 140 -0.24 24.56 8.32
C LYS A 140 0.79 25.03 7.28
N SER A 141 2.05 24.62 7.43
CA SER A 141 3.14 24.94 6.51
C SER A 141 2.96 24.22 5.17
N ASP A 142 2.51 22.97 5.22
CA ASP A 142 2.30 22.14 4.02
C ASP A 142 1.22 22.66 3.08
N LEU A 143 0.10 23.10 3.66
CA LEU A 143 -0.98 23.69 2.87
C LEU A 143 -0.51 24.95 2.18
N LYS A 144 0.27 25.77 2.89
CA LYS A 144 0.86 26.97 2.32
C LYS A 144 1.83 26.62 1.19
N ASN A 145 2.67 25.61 1.36
CA ASN A 145 3.57 25.15 0.30
C ASN A 145 2.82 24.63 -0.94
N LEU A 146 1.73 23.88 -0.77
CA LEU A 146 0.91 23.44 -1.90
C LEU A 146 0.19 24.62 -2.56
N GLU A 147 -0.35 25.56 -1.78
CA GLU A 147 -1.04 26.73 -2.33
C GLU A 147 -0.09 27.65 -3.08
N ASP A 148 1.06 27.97 -2.49
CA ASP A 148 2.12 28.76 -3.12
C ASP A 148 2.66 28.04 -4.37
N GLY A 149 2.87 26.72 -4.27
CA GLY A 149 3.26 25.87 -5.40
C GLY A 149 2.21 25.82 -6.50
N TYR A 150 0.92 25.75 -6.16
CA TYR A 150 -0.19 25.78 -7.10
C TYR A 150 -0.26 27.13 -7.83
N LEU A 151 -0.13 28.24 -7.12
CA LEU A 151 -0.10 29.59 -7.71
C LEU A 151 1.08 29.73 -8.68
N THR A 152 2.27 29.30 -8.25
CA THR A 152 3.47 29.27 -9.08
C THR A 152 3.25 28.45 -10.35
N LEU A 153 2.62 27.28 -10.23
CA LEU A 153 2.32 26.42 -11.39
C LEU A 153 1.26 27.05 -12.31
N CYS A 154 0.30 27.82 -11.79
CA CYS A 154 -0.64 28.60 -12.61
C CYS A 154 0.09 29.66 -13.44
N GLU A 155 1.09 30.32 -12.85
CA GLU A 155 1.93 31.32 -13.56
C GLU A 155 2.87 30.67 -14.58
N VAL A 156 3.38 29.48 -14.27
CA VAL A 156 4.24 28.71 -15.19
C VAL A 156 3.43 28.14 -16.35
N PHE A 157 2.19 27.71 -16.12
CA PHE A 157 1.33 27.04 -17.10
C PHE A 157 0.04 27.83 -17.37
N PRO A 158 0.10 29.11 -17.79
CA PRO A 158 -1.08 29.93 -18.01
C PRO A 158 -1.98 29.40 -19.14
N GLU A 159 -1.43 28.58 -20.03
CA GLU A 159 -2.14 27.96 -21.15
C GLU A 159 -2.96 26.72 -20.77
N TYR A 160 -2.79 26.16 -19.57
CA TYR A 160 -3.48 24.93 -19.14
C TYR A 160 -4.35 25.15 -17.91
N ARG A 161 -5.35 24.28 -17.74
CA ARG A 161 -6.22 24.29 -16.56
C ARG A 161 -5.67 23.33 -15.50
N LEU A 162 -5.48 23.86 -14.30
CA LEU A 162 -5.00 23.13 -13.14
C LEU A 162 -6.15 22.85 -12.18
N SER A 163 -6.10 21.71 -11.52
CA SER A 163 -6.96 21.34 -10.38
C SER A 163 -6.07 21.06 -9.17
N LYS A 164 -6.60 21.24 -7.95
CA LYS A 164 -5.87 20.94 -6.72
C LYS A 164 -6.64 20.03 -5.78
N VAL A 165 -5.94 19.09 -5.13
CA VAL A 165 -6.52 18.17 -4.14
C VAL A 165 -5.60 18.03 -2.93
N HIS A 166 -6.10 18.30 -1.73
CA HIS A 166 -5.35 18.11 -0.49
C HIS A 166 -6.22 17.57 0.64
N GLY A 167 -5.58 17.00 1.67
CA GLY A 167 -6.25 16.31 2.78
C GLY A 167 -7.38 17.10 3.47
N LYS A 168 -7.25 18.42 3.61
CA LYS A 168 -8.24 19.29 4.29
C LYS A 168 -9.45 19.71 3.46
N MET A 169 -9.46 19.48 2.15
CA MET A 169 -10.64 19.77 1.32
C MET A 169 -11.82 18.89 1.75
N LYS A 170 -13.03 19.44 1.67
CA LYS A 170 -14.25 18.65 1.92
C LYS A 170 -14.35 17.54 0.87
N SER A 171 -14.92 16.40 1.24
CA SER A 171 -15.04 15.26 0.32
C SER A 171 -15.74 15.61 -1.00
N ALA A 172 -16.77 16.45 -0.95
CA ALA A 172 -17.48 16.92 -2.15
C ALA A 172 -16.58 17.76 -3.07
N GLU A 173 -15.75 18.66 -2.51
CA GLU A 173 -14.82 19.50 -3.27
C GLU A 173 -13.71 18.66 -3.91
N LYS A 174 -13.19 17.66 -3.17
CA LYS A 174 -12.20 16.70 -3.72
C LYS A 174 -12.78 15.94 -4.90
N GLU A 175 -14.01 15.45 -4.77
CA GLU A 175 -14.66 14.66 -5.81
C GLU A 175 -14.95 15.52 -7.05
N GLU A 176 -15.36 16.77 -6.87
CA GLU A 176 -15.55 17.72 -7.96
C GLU A 176 -14.25 17.99 -8.73
N GLU A 177 -13.16 18.34 -8.03
CA GLU A 177 -11.86 18.59 -8.65
C GLU A 177 -11.30 17.33 -9.35
N MET A 178 -11.48 16.17 -8.73
CA MET A 178 -11.11 14.90 -9.36
C MET A 178 -11.95 14.60 -10.61
N GLN A 179 -13.24 14.92 -10.63
CA GLN A 179 -14.08 14.75 -11.82
C GLN A 179 -13.66 15.68 -12.96
N LYS A 180 -13.28 16.94 -12.66
CA LYS A 180 -12.69 17.85 -13.65
C LYS A 180 -11.43 17.26 -14.28
N PHE A 181 -10.59 16.64 -13.47
CA PHE A 181 -9.40 15.96 -13.96
C PHE A 181 -9.74 14.69 -14.75
N VAL A 182 -10.59 13.79 -14.24
CA VAL A 182 -10.98 12.54 -14.94
C VAL A 182 -11.62 12.83 -16.31
N SER A 183 -12.45 13.87 -16.40
CA SER A 183 -13.11 14.30 -17.63
C SER A 183 -12.20 15.03 -18.62
N GLY A 184 -10.96 15.34 -18.23
CA GLY A 184 -9.99 16.06 -19.07
C GLY A 184 -10.20 17.58 -19.11
N GLN A 185 -11.11 18.13 -18.31
CA GLN A 185 -11.31 19.58 -18.20
C GLN A 185 -10.06 20.27 -17.63
N THR A 186 -9.35 19.61 -16.72
CA THR A 186 -8.03 20.02 -16.22
C THR A 186 -6.95 19.07 -16.73
N GLN A 187 -5.80 19.62 -17.12
CA GLN A 187 -4.69 18.85 -17.68
C GLN A 187 -3.67 18.46 -16.60
N ILE A 188 -3.61 19.24 -15.52
CA ILE A 188 -2.67 19.06 -14.42
C ILE A 188 -3.45 18.95 -13.11
N LEU A 189 -3.18 17.90 -12.33
CA LEU A 189 -3.66 17.78 -10.95
C LEU A 189 -2.50 17.97 -9.98
N VAL A 190 -2.60 19.01 -9.16
CA VAL A 190 -1.68 19.25 -8.05
C VAL A 190 -2.25 18.61 -6.79
N ALA A 191 -1.51 17.72 -6.15
CA ALA A 191 -1.99 17.04 -4.96
C ALA A 191 -0.92 16.86 -3.87
N THR A 192 -1.35 16.68 -2.62
CA THR A 192 -0.46 16.12 -1.59
C THR A 192 -0.45 14.59 -1.64
N THR A 193 0.32 13.94 -0.76
CA THR A 193 0.39 12.47 -0.57
C THR A 193 -0.98 11.78 -0.43
N VAL A 194 -2.06 12.53 -0.23
CA VAL A 194 -3.45 12.06 -0.24
C VAL A 194 -3.99 11.85 -1.67
N ILE A 195 -3.23 11.20 -2.56
CA ILE A 195 -3.79 10.52 -3.75
C ILE A 195 -4.23 9.10 -3.35
N GLU A 196 -4.72 8.94 -2.12
CA GLU A 196 -5.08 7.65 -1.52
C GLU A 196 -6.37 7.06 -2.10
N VAL A 197 -7.21 7.82 -2.82
CA VAL A 197 -8.53 7.31 -3.24
C VAL A 197 -8.57 7.01 -4.73
N GLY A 198 -8.31 5.73 -5.06
CA GLY A 198 -9.06 4.88 -6.01
C GLY A 198 -9.37 5.31 -7.45
N VAL A 199 -9.09 6.55 -7.87
CA VAL A 199 -9.54 7.05 -9.17
C VAL A 199 -8.53 6.68 -10.25
N ASN A 200 -8.95 5.81 -11.17
CA ASN A 200 -8.19 5.45 -12.35
C ASN A 200 -8.33 6.54 -13.43
N VAL A 201 -7.24 7.19 -13.80
CA VAL A 201 -7.21 8.12 -14.94
C VAL A 201 -6.30 7.55 -16.04
N PRO A 202 -6.85 6.80 -17.02
CA PRO A 202 -6.04 6.14 -18.05
C PRO A 202 -5.20 7.11 -18.90
N ASN A 203 -5.64 8.36 -19.02
CA ASN A 203 -4.96 9.38 -19.81
C ASN A 203 -3.87 10.15 -19.02
N ALA A 204 -3.78 9.93 -17.70
CA ALA A 204 -2.70 10.47 -16.89
C ALA A 204 -1.45 9.61 -17.07
N SER A 205 -0.48 10.13 -17.81
CA SER A 205 0.72 9.39 -18.19
C SER A 205 2.01 9.92 -17.57
N VAL A 206 1.96 11.07 -16.89
CA VAL A 206 3.12 11.70 -16.27
C VAL A 206 2.84 11.89 -14.79
N MET A 207 3.74 11.39 -13.95
CA MET A 207 3.77 11.60 -12.51
C MET A 207 5.00 12.43 -12.19
N VAL A 208 4.83 13.58 -11.52
CA VAL A 208 5.93 14.42 -11.05
C VAL A 208 5.84 14.46 -9.53
N ILE A 209 6.90 14.02 -8.85
CA ILE A 209 6.98 14.02 -7.40
C ILE A 209 8.01 15.08 -7.01
N LEU A 210 7.52 16.20 -6.50
CA LEU A 210 8.38 17.26 -5.98
C LEU A 210 8.94 16.84 -4.63
N ASP A 211 10.15 17.28 -4.32
CA ASP A 211 10.83 16.95 -3.07
C ASP A 211 10.80 15.44 -2.73
N ALA A 212 11.12 14.61 -3.73
CA ALA A 212 11.06 13.15 -3.63
C ALA A 212 11.94 12.57 -2.50
N GLN A 213 12.93 13.33 -2.01
CA GLN A 213 13.72 12.99 -0.83
C GLN A 213 12.90 12.87 0.47
N ARG A 214 11.70 13.47 0.53
CA ARG A 214 10.84 13.42 1.70
C ARG A 214 9.94 12.18 1.75
N PHE A 215 9.90 11.40 0.68
CA PHE A 215 9.03 10.23 0.57
C PHE A 215 9.80 8.93 0.82
N GLY A 216 9.18 7.99 1.52
CA GLY A 216 9.68 6.62 1.63
C GLY A 216 9.65 5.89 0.29
N LEU A 217 10.43 4.81 0.16
CA LEU A 217 10.57 4.09 -1.11
C LEU A 217 9.24 3.44 -1.53
N SER A 218 8.51 2.86 -0.58
CA SER A 218 7.16 2.33 -0.76
C SER A 218 6.13 3.40 -1.19
N GLN A 219 6.20 4.61 -0.63
CA GLN A 219 5.32 5.72 -1.04
C GLN A 219 5.60 6.16 -2.48
N LEU A 220 6.88 6.29 -2.86
CA LEU A 220 7.28 6.59 -4.23
C LEU A 220 6.77 5.52 -5.20
N HIS A 221 6.85 4.24 -4.81
CA HIS A 221 6.32 3.12 -5.60
C HIS A 221 4.81 3.23 -5.83
N GLN A 222 4.04 3.49 -4.77
CA GLN A 222 2.59 3.67 -4.86
C GLN A 222 2.24 4.85 -5.78
N LEU A 223 2.94 5.99 -5.66
CA LEU A 223 2.72 7.16 -6.52
C LEU A 223 3.06 6.85 -7.98
N ARG A 224 4.18 6.16 -8.26
CA ARG A 224 4.51 5.69 -9.61
C ARG A 224 3.39 4.83 -10.19
N GLY A 225 2.79 3.93 -9.40
CA GLY A 225 1.69 3.06 -9.82
C GLY A 225 0.37 3.77 -10.16
N ARG A 226 0.25 5.07 -9.89
CA ARG A 226 -0.94 5.88 -10.27
C ARG A 226 -0.95 6.24 -11.76
N VAL A 227 0.18 6.13 -12.46
CA VAL A 227 0.28 6.30 -13.92
C VAL A 227 0.57 4.96 -14.61
N GLY A 228 0.59 4.92 -15.95
CA GLY A 228 0.87 3.69 -16.71
C GLY A 228 -0.33 2.75 -16.84
N ARG A 229 -1.55 3.26 -16.67
CA ARG A 229 -2.79 2.46 -16.79
C ARG A 229 -3.29 2.34 -18.24
N GLY A 230 -2.83 3.21 -19.16
CA GLY A 230 -3.09 3.11 -20.60
C GLY A 230 -1.95 2.49 -21.39
N ALA A 231 -2.12 2.36 -22.70
CA ALA A 231 -1.10 1.79 -23.62
C ALA A 231 0.04 2.78 -23.99
N LYS A 232 -0.11 4.05 -23.60
CA LYS A 232 0.89 5.11 -23.86
C LYS A 232 2.11 4.93 -22.94
N GLN A 233 3.29 5.34 -23.40
CA GLN A 233 4.48 5.40 -22.56
C GLN A 233 4.24 6.38 -21.40
N SER A 234 4.43 5.92 -20.17
CA SER A 234 4.30 6.73 -18.96
C SER A 234 5.65 7.06 -18.35
N TYR A 235 5.69 8.18 -17.64
CA TYR A 235 6.88 8.75 -17.02
C TYR A 235 6.63 9.04 -15.55
N CYS A 236 7.59 8.72 -14.70
CA CYS A 236 7.62 9.14 -13.30
C CYS A 236 8.88 9.99 -13.09
N ILE A 237 8.72 11.24 -12.70
CA ILE A 237 9.82 12.19 -12.54
C ILE A 237 9.96 12.50 -11.05
N LEU A 238 11.09 12.09 -10.49
CA LEU A 238 11.48 12.36 -9.11
C LEU A 238 12.30 13.64 -9.10
N VAL A 239 11.81 14.68 -8.43
CA VAL A 239 12.52 15.96 -8.29
C VAL A 239 13.09 16.06 -6.90
N THR A 240 14.38 16.34 -6.79
CA THR A 240 15.07 16.49 -5.50
C THR A 240 15.98 17.72 -5.50
N PRO A 241 16.39 18.24 -4.33
CA PRO A 241 17.50 19.18 -4.26
C PRO A 241 18.80 18.50 -4.67
N TYR A 242 19.81 19.32 -4.99
CA TYR A 242 21.14 18.84 -5.35
C TYR A 242 21.86 18.12 -4.19
N GLN A 243 21.64 18.60 -2.96
CA GLN A 243 22.26 18.05 -1.76
C GLN A 243 21.38 16.93 -1.18
N LEU A 244 21.87 15.69 -1.26
CA LEU A 244 21.19 14.49 -0.75
C LEU A 244 22.08 13.71 0.20
N SER A 245 21.48 13.10 1.22
CA SER A 245 22.16 12.08 2.02
C SER A 245 22.47 10.85 1.16
N LYS A 246 23.50 10.08 1.54
CA LYS A 246 23.89 8.84 0.84
C LYS A 246 22.73 7.84 0.77
N GLU A 247 21.99 7.72 1.86
CA GLU A 247 20.81 6.85 1.97
C GLU A 247 19.69 7.29 1.01
N THR A 248 19.36 8.59 1.02
CA THR A 248 18.34 9.16 0.12
C THR A 248 18.71 8.96 -1.34
N ARG A 249 19.98 9.19 -1.70
CA ARG A 249 20.46 9.00 -3.07
C ARG A 249 20.30 7.54 -3.50
N THR A 250 20.71 6.60 -2.63
CA THR A 250 20.55 5.17 -2.87
C THR A 250 19.08 4.81 -3.10
N ARG A 251 18.17 5.37 -2.31
CA ARG A 251 16.72 5.15 -2.46
C ARG A 251 16.17 5.65 -3.80
N ILE A 252 16.58 6.85 -4.24
CA ILE A 252 16.16 7.42 -5.53
C ILE A 252 16.75 6.61 -6.70
N ASP A 253 18.00 6.16 -6.60
CA ASP A 253 18.66 5.33 -7.61
C ASP A 253 17.95 3.96 -7.75
N ILE A 254 17.56 3.34 -6.63
CA ILE A 254 16.79 2.09 -6.64
C ILE A 254 15.44 2.31 -7.34
N MET A 255 14.73 3.39 -7.01
CA MET A 255 13.45 3.71 -7.64
C MET A 255 13.57 3.95 -9.16
N CYS A 256 14.71 4.47 -9.63
CA CYS A 256 15.00 4.67 -11.05
C CYS A 256 15.42 3.39 -11.78
N SER A 257 16.13 2.48 -11.10
CA SER A 257 16.75 1.31 -11.72
C SER A 257 15.80 0.14 -11.98
N THR A 258 14.70 0.03 -11.21
CA THR A 258 13.77 -1.10 -11.35
C THR A 258 12.31 -0.66 -11.34
N ASN A 259 11.50 -1.37 -12.15
CA ASN A 259 10.03 -1.30 -12.10
C ASN A 259 9.42 -2.43 -11.26
N ASP A 260 10.23 -3.42 -10.86
CA ASP A 260 9.78 -4.53 -10.02
C ASP A 260 9.52 -4.04 -8.60
N GLY A 261 8.26 -4.12 -8.20
CA GLY A 261 7.85 -3.75 -6.88
C GLY A 261 8.50 -4.60 -5.78
N PHE A 262 8.74 -5.90 -5.99
CA PHE A 262 9.33 -6.76 -4.97
C PHE A 262 10.77 -6.36 -4.65
N ALA A 263 11.56 -6.10 -5.70
CA ALA A 263 12.92 -5.58 -5.53
C ALA A 263 12.93 -4.24 -4.76
N ILE A 264 11.95 -3.37 -5.01
CA ILE A 264 11.79 -2.09 -4.30
C ILE A 264 11.43 -2.32 -2.83
N ALA A 265 10.52 -3.24 -2.55
CA ALA A 265 10.11 -3.55 -1.18
C ALA A 265 11.25 -4.19 -0.37
N GLU A 266 12.01 -5.10 -0.97
CA GLU A 266 13.16 -5.72 -0.33
C GLU A 266 14.26 -4.69 -0.05
N ALA A 267 14.47 -3.75 -0.97
CA ALA A 267 15.36 -2.61 -0.75
C ALA A 267 14.86 -1.68 0.36
N ASP A 268 13.56 -1.36 0.44
CA ASP A 268 12.97 -0.54 1.51
C ASP A 268 13.21 -1.20 2.87
N LEU A 269 13.00 -2.52 2.95
CA LEU A 269 13.25 -3.31 4.16
C LEU A 269 14.72 -3.26 4.58
N LYS A 270 15.66 -3.41 3.63
CA LYS A 270 17.10 -3.34 3.92
C LYS A 270 17.56 -1.94 4.35
N LEU A 271 16.96 -0.89 3.79
CA LEU A 271 17.30 0.50 4.12
C LEU A 271 16.75 0.92 5.49
N ARG A 272 15.51 0.55 5.83
CA ARG A 272 14.89 0.87 7.13
C ARG A 272 15.42 0.01 8.28
N GLY A 273 15.88 -1.19 7.98
CA GLY A 273 16.10 -2.23 8.99
C GLY A 273 14.77 -2.76 9.55
N PRO A 274 14.80 -3.89 10.29
CA PRO A 274 13.60 -4.60 10.74
C PRO A 274 12.74 -3.83 11.77
N GLY A 275 13.26 -2.77 12.39
CA GLY A 275 12.60 -2.08 13.52
C GLY A 275 11.58 -1.00 13.17
N ASP A 276 11.54 -0.50 11.92
CA ASP A 276 10.79 0.73 11.55
C ASP A 276 9.60 0.46 10.61
N LEU A 277 9.19 -0.80 10.48
CA LEU A 277 8.15 -1.24 9.55
C LEU A 277 6.72 -0.93 10.01
N GLU A 278 6.52 -0.72 11.31
CA GLU A 278 5.18 -0.55 11.91
C GLU A 278 4.82 0.87 12.29
N GLY A 279 5.71 1.86 12.04
CA GLY A 279 5.33 3.27 12.09
C GLY A 279 4.67 3.68 13.40
N THR A 280 5.23 3.28 14.54
CA THR A 280 5.14 3.92 15.86
C THR A 280 5.93 3.04 16.82
N GLN A 281 6.52 3.62 17.86
CA GLN A 281 7.02 2.86 19.01
C GLN A 281 5.85 2.15 19.71
N GLN A 282 5.36 1.06 19.14
CA GLN A 282 4.51 0.10 19.81
C GLN A 282 5.26 -1.21 19.87
N SER A 283 5.84 -1.41 21.03
CA SER A 283 6.32 -2.67 21.58
C SER A 283 5.32 -3.79 21.23
N GLY A 284 5.64 -4.61 20.23
CA GLY A 284 4.67 -5.60 19.77
C GLY A 284 5.11 -6.60 18.71
N VAL A 285 6.41 -6.76 18.42
CA VAL A 285 6.82 -7.92 17.62
C VAL A 285 6.59 -9.17 18.50
N ALA A 286 5.59 -9.98 18.17
CA ALA A 286 5.29 -11.24 18.87
C ALA A 286 6.40 -12.31 18.72
N PHE A 287 7.49 -11.98 18.03
CA PHE A 287 8.73 -12.74 18.00
C PHE A 287 9.88 -11.80 18.33
N ASP A 288 10.26 -11.77 19.60
CA ASP A 288 11.50 -11.16 20.04
C ASP A 288 12.65 -12.07 19.56
N LEU A 289 12.98 -11.98 18.27
CA LEU A 289 14.07 -12.73 17.67
C LEU A 289 15.38 -12.19 18.27
N LYS A 290 15.83 -12.86 19.33
CA LYS A 290 17.02 -12.43 20.10
C LYS A 290 18.32 -12.38 19.27
N ILE A 291 18.36 -13.10 18.15
CA ILE A 291 19.55 -13.31 17.31
C ILE A 291 19.26 -13.15 15.82
N ALA A 292 18.05 -13.53 15.38
CA ALA A 292 17.71 -13.58 13.96
C ALA A 292 17.17 -12.23 13.44
N ASP A 293 17.63 -11.84 12.27
CA ASP A 293 17.18 -10.66 11.54
C ASP A 293 16.37 -11.12 10.32
N ILE A 294 15.09 -10.78 10.27
CA ILE A 294 14.16 -11.22 9.21
C ILE A 294 14.61 -10.75 7.82
N ALA A 295 15.29 -9.60 7.73
CA ALA A 295 15.80 -9.06 6.47
C ALA A 295 17.07 -9.80 6.02
N ARG A 296 17.92 -10.25 6.95
CA ARG A 296 19.18 -10.96 6.65
C ARG A 296 19.00 -12.47 6.53
N ASP A 297 18.20 -13.06 7.41
CA ASP A 297 18.13 -14.50 7.68
C ASP A 297 16.93 -15.17 6.97
N GLY A 298 16.36 -14.51 5.95
CA GLY A 298 15.18 -14.99 5.23
C GLY A 298 15.32 -16.41 4.66
N ILE A 299 16.53 -16.84 4.27
CA ILE A 299 16.81 -18.21 3.82
C ILE A 299 16.61 -19.21 4.98
N LEU A 300 17.10 -18.89 6.18
CA LEU A 300 16.95 -19.75 7.35
C LEU A 300 15.49 -19.87 7.76
N VAL A 301 14.72 -18.77 7.67
CA VAL A 301 13.28 -18.79 7.92
C VAL A 301 12.56 -19.68 6.90
N GLN A 302 12.92 -19.60 5.61
CA GLN A 302 12.36 -20.48 4.58
C GLN A 302 12.63 -21.96 4.89
N MET A 303 13.86 -22.30 5.26
CA MET A 303 14.25 -23.67 5.58
C MET A 303 13.45 -24.21 6.78
N ALA A 304 13.34 -23.41 7.85
CA ALA A 304 12.58 -23.78 9.03
C ALA A 304 11.09 -24.00 8.71
N ARG A 305 10.49 -23.14 7.87
CA ARG A 305 9.10 -23.29 7.42
C ARG A 305 8.90 -24.56 6.60
N ASN A 306 9.79 -24.83 5.65
CA ASN A 306 9.69 -26.04 4.82
C ASN A 306 9.75 -27.31 5.67
N GLU A 307 10.63 -27.32 6.67
CA GLU A 307 10.73 -28.45 7.60
C GLU A 307 9.46 -28.61 8.45
N ALA A 308 8.93 -27.51 8.98
CA ALA A 308 7.67 -27.54 9.72
C ALA A 308 6.50 -28.06 8.87
N GLN A 309 6.41 -27.61 7.61
CA GLN A 309 5.38 -28.09 6.67
C GLN A 309 5.54 -29.58 6.37
N ASN A 310 6.77 -30.03 6.11
CA ASN A 310 7.06 -31.45 5.90
C ASN A 310 6.62 -32.31 7.11
N ILE A 311 6.85 -31.82 8.33
CA ILE A 311 6.40 -32.53 9.54
C ILE A 311 4.87 -32.60 9.59
N ILE A 312 4.17 -31.50 9.30
CA ILE A 312 2.70 -31.44 9.29
C ILE A 312 2.12 -32.38 8.22
N ASP A 313 2.63 -32.32 6.99
CA ASP A 313 2.13 -33.13 5.88
C ASP A 313 2.36 -34.63 6.13
N ASN A 314 3.46 -34.97 6.79
CA ASN A 314 3.79 -36.35 7.16
C ASN A 314 3.11 -36.82 8.46
N ASP A 315 2.57 -35.93 9.28
CA ASP A 315 1.95 -36.25 10.58
C ASP A 315 0.73 -35.36 10.85
N PRO A 316 -0.30 -35.40 9.99
CA PRO A 316 -1.44 -34.47 10.07
C PRO A 316 -2.27 -34.65 11.35
N ASN A 317 -2.28 -35.86 11.91
CA ASN A 317 -3.01 -36.18 13.14
C ASN A 317 -2.16 -36.03 14.41
N CYS A 318 -0.88 -35.66 14.30
CA CYS A 318 0.05 -35.50 15.42
C CYS A 318 0.30 -36.80 16.21
N ASP A 319 0.33 -37.95 15.53
CA ASP A 319 0.39 -39.29 16.13
C ASP A 319 1.78 -39.94 16.03
N LYS A 320 2.68 -39.41 15.19
CA LYS A 320 4.01 -40.00 15.03
C LYS A 320 4.85 -39.80 16.28
N VAL A 321 5.38 -40.90 16.82
CA VAL A 321 6.22 -40.93 18.02
C VAL A 321 7.46 -40.03 17.88
N GLU A 322 8.05 -39.99 16.68
CA GLU A 322 9.22 -39.18 16.34
C GLU A 322 8.97 -37.67 16.53
N ASN A 323 7.73 -37.20 16.33
CA ASN A 323 7.33 -35.80 16.46
C ASN A 323 6.72 -35.46 17.83
N SER A 324 6.54 -36.45 18.71
CA SER A 324 5.82 -36.30 19.98
C SER A 324 6.39 -35.18 20.87
N LEU A 325 7.72 -35.03 20.91
CA LEU A 325 8.40 -33.99 21.68
C LEU A 325 8.06 -32.58 21.16
N LEU A 326 8.02 -32.40 19.84
CA LEU A 326 7.65 -31.13 19.21
C LEU A 326 6.19 -30.78 19.51
N TRP A 327 5.26 -31.72 19.32
CA TRP A 327 3.84 -31.50 19.55
C TRP A 327 3.52 -31.21 21.02
N ASN A 328 4.15 -31.91 21.95
CA ASN A 328 3.99 -31.65 23.38
C ASN A 328 4.49 -30.25 23.75
N ARG A 329 5.65 -29.84 23.19
CA ARG A 329 6.18 -28.49 23.42
C ARG A 329 5.26 -27.40 22.84
N LEU A 330 4.70 -27.60 21.65
CA LEU A 330 3.73 -26.67 21.06
C LEU A 330 2.43 -26.58 21.88
N LYS A 331 1.94 -27.71 22.42
CA LYS A 331 0.77 -27.75 23.32
C LYS A 331 1.03 -26.97 24.62
N GLU A 332 2.23 -27.04 25.18
CA GLU A 332 2.63 -26.24 26.34
C GLU A 332 2.62 -24.75 26.00
N ILE A 333 3.28 -24.34 24.92
CA ILE A 333 3.36 -22.93 24.49
C ILE A 333 1.98 -22.33 24.24
N ARG A 334 1.06 -23.09 23.62
CA ARG A 334 -0.34 -22.67 23.42
C ARG A 334 -1.09 -22.42 24.72
N LYS A 335 -0.77 -23.14 25.80
CA LYS A 335 -1.43 -22.99 27.10
C LYS A 335 -0.94 -21.78 27.89
N THR A 336 0.30 -21.33 27.70
CA THR A 336 0.92 -20.33 28.60
C THR A 336 0.79 -18.88 28.20
N ASN A 337 0.54 -18.55 26.93
CA ASN A 337 0.11 -17.21 26.47
C ASN A 337 0.22 -17.21 24.96
N VAL A 338 -0.91 -17.40 24.29
CA VAL A 338 -1.10 -16.72 23.01
C VAL A 338 -2.27 -15.77 23.20
N ASN A 339 -2.03 -14.76 24.03
CA ASN A 339 -2.76 -13.52 23.87
C ASN A 339 -2.36 -13.02 22.49
N TRP A 340 -3.26 -13.08 21.51
CA TRP A 340 -3.04 -12.50 20.17
C TRP A 340 -3.27 -10.99 20.17
N ALA A 341 -3.71 -10.41 21.30
CA ALA A 341 -3.88 -8.98 21.50
C ALA A 341 -2.60 -8.12 21.48
N PRO A 342 -1.37 -8.61 21.75
CA PRO A 342 -0.15 -7.79 21.64
C PRO A 342 0.36 -7.60 20.20
N ILE A 343 -0.31 -8.21 19.22
CA ILE A 343 -0.09 -7.94 17.77
C ILE A 343 -1.07 -6.82 17.32
N SER A 344 -1.47 -5.93 18.24
CA SER A 344 -2.44 -4.85 17.98
C SER A 344 -1.76 -3.58 17.53
#